data_AF-A0A1G0FC02-F1
#
_entry.id   AF-A0A1G0FC02-F1
#
_cell.length_a   1.000
_cell.length_b   1.000
_cell.length_c   1.000
_cell.angle_alpha   90.00
_cell.angle_beta   90.00
_cell.angle_gamma   90.00
#
_symmetry.space_group_name_H-M   'P 1'
#
loop_
_entity.id
_entity.type
_entity.pdbx_description
1 polymer ?
#
loop_
_entity_poly.entity_id
_entity_poly.type
_entity_poly.pdbx_seq_one_letter_code
_entity_poly.pdbx_strand_id
1 'polypeptide(L)'
;MYELWILLVLLALVLLSMRGQSVIIENPVINQLDGVYHATIAPHLLQSQDFIVQIVAQWVSTACSAGDSDTLCFEVRDAQLHYLLAVSLRAEVLYFQVIGPAPLSQENYRVLRQYAEQVLIHHPLRLPGTLEKVMAQCVDAVAVRFNVVCLKLYEP
;
A
#
# COMPACT_ATOMS: atom_id res chain seq x y z
N MET A 1 -17.06 25.61 41.28
CA MET A 1 -18.07 25.38 40.21
C MET A 1 -17.61 25.86 38.82
N TYR A 2 -16.66 26.80 38.72
CA TYR A 2 -16.11 27.27 37.44
C TYR A 2 -14.94 26.43 36.91
N GLU A 3 -14.21 25.71 37.77
CA GLU A 3 -13.07 24.88 37.35
C GLU A 3 -13.47 23.75 36.39
N LEU A 4 -14.66 23.17 36.59
CA LEU A 4 -15.19 22.10 35.74
C LEU A 4 -15.52 22.60 34.33
N TRP A 5 -16.02 23.84 34.22
CA TRP A 5 -16.27 24.50 32.94
C TRP A 5 -14.98 24.87 32.21
N ILE A 6 -13.98 25.34 32.94
CA ILE A 6 -12.65 25.64 32.38
C ILE A 6 -12.03 24.36 31.82
N LEU A 7 -12.07 23.25 32.56
CA LEU A 7 -11.57 21.95 32.10
C LEU A 7 -12.28 21.47 30.83
N LEU A 8 -13.61 21.61 30.75
CA LEU A 8 -14.38 21.21 29.57
C LEU A 8 -14.03 22.03 28.33
N VAL A 9 -13.88 23.34 28.48
CA VAL A 9 -13.49 24.24 27.37
C VAL A 9 -12.07 23.94 26.90
N LEU A 10 -11.14 23.71 27.85
CA LEU A 10 -9.74 23.41 27.53
C LEU A 10 -9.61 22.04 26.85
N LEU A 11 -10.38 21.05 27.28
CA LEU A 11 -10.48 19.74 26.62
C LEU A 11 -11.04 19.86 25.20
N ALA A 12 -12.10 20.64 25.00
CA ALA A 12 -12.67 20.88 23.68
C ALA A 12 -11.68 21.57 22.74
N LEU A 13 -10.92 22.55 23.25
CA LEU A 13 -9.87 23.25 22.50
C LEU A 13 -8.73 22.31 22.09
N VAL A 14 -8.28 21.43 22.99
CA VAL A 14 -7.25 20.43 22.69
C VAL A 14 -7.75 19.44 21.64
N LEU A 15 -8.98 18.93 21.78
CA LEU A 15 -9.57 18.01 20.80
C LEU A 15 -9.76 18.66 19.43
N LEU A 16 -10.11 19.95 19.39
CA LEU A 16 -10.17 20.71 18.13
C LEU A 16 -8.77 20.88 17.52
N SER A 17 -7.76 21.18 18.33
CA SER A 17 -6.39 21.40 17.87
C SER A 17 -5.74 20.13 17.33
N MET A 18 -6.10 18.96 17.88
CA MET A 18 -5.60 17.67 17.39
C MET A 18 -6.27 17.24 16.08
N ARG A 19 -7.49 17.70 15.79
CA ARG A 19 -8.24 17.30 14.58
C ARG A 19 -7.67 17.81 13.25
N GLY A 20 -6.70 18.72 13.28
CA GLY A 20 -6.06 19.30 12.09
C GLY A 20 -4.60 18.91 11.86
N GLN A 21 -3.97 18.17 12.78
CA GLN A 21 -2.59 17.71 12.59
C GLN A 21 -2.59 16.40 11.82
N SER A 22 -2.56 16.48 10.49
CA SER A 22 -2.05 15.37 9.69
C SER A 22 -0.59 15.18 10.10
N VAL A 23 -0.32 14.13 10.87
CA VAL A 23 1.05 13.75 11.25
C VAL A 23 1.81 13.50 9.95
N ILE A 24 2.66 14.45 9.57
CA ILE A 24 3.61 14.29 8.48
C ILE A 24 4.66 13.34 9.03
N ILE A 25 4.43 12.04 8.86
CA ILE A 25 5.42 11.02 9.16
C ILE A 25 6.48 11.17 8.09
N GLU A 26 7.73 11.50 8.44
CA GLU A 26 8.84 11.62 7.47
C GLU A 26 9.52 10.28 7.17
N ASN A 27 9.25 9.25 7.99
CA ASN A 27 9.83 7.91 7.84
C ASN A 27 8.93 6.98 7.00
N PRO A 28 9.50 6.04 6.23
CA PRO A 28 8.72 5.02 5.55
C PRO A 28 7.94 4.20 6.59
N VAL A 29 6.64 4.07 6.37
CA VAL A 29 5.73 3.35 7.25
C VAL A 29 5.74 1.89 6.82
N ILE A 30 6.35 1.05 7.64
CA ILE A 30 6.30 -0.40 7.48
C ILE A 30 5.08 -0.90 8.24
N ASN A 31 4.06 -1.32 7.50
CA ASN A 31 2.88 -1.97 8.05
C ASN A 31 2.95 -3.46 7.76
N GLN A 32 2.99 -4.27 8.81
CA GLN A 32 3.03 -5.72 8.69
C GLN A 32 1.91 -6.36 9.50
N LEU A 33 1.30 -7.39 8.93
CA LEU A 33 0.44 -8.33 9.64
C LEU A 33 1.08 -9.70 9.49
N ASP A 34 1.56 -10.24 10.60
CA ASP A 34 2.38 -11.46 10.63
C ASP A 34 1.68 -12.60 9.90
N GLY A 35 2.37 -13.14 8.88
CA GLY A 35 1.88 -14.25 8.06
C GLY A 35 0.82 -13.90 7.01
N VAL A 36 0.44 -12.61 6.86
CA VAL A 36 -0.59 -12.18 5.89
C VAL A 36 -0.03 -11.18 4.88
N TYR A 37 0.54 -10.07 5.34
CA TYR A 37 1.12 -9.07 4.44
C TYR A 37 2.24 -8.24 5.08
N HIS A 38 3.14 -7.74 4.24
CA HIS A 38 4.20 -6.81 4.59
C HIS A 38 4.21 -5.64 3.59
N ALA A 39 3.82 -4.45 4.04
CA ALA A 39 3.75 -3.24 3.24
C ALA A 39 4.80 -2.22 3.67
N THR A 40 5.59 -1.72 2.72
CA THR A 40 6.49 -0.58 2.93
C THR A 40 5.93 0.62 2.18
N ILE A 41 5.46 1.63 2.92
CA ILE A 41 4.73 2.76 2.38
C ILE A 41 5.57 4.03 2.55
N ALA A 42 5.76 4.79 1.48
CA ALA A 42 6.41 6.09 1.58
C ALA A 42 5.64 7.04 2.53
N PRO A 43 6.35 7.91 3.28
CA PRO A 43 5.78 8.79 4.31
C PRO A 43 4.52 9.58 3.91
N HIS A 44 4.49 10.09 2.68
CA HIS A 44 3.38 10.90 2.16
C HIS A 44 2.22 10.09 1.57
N LEU A 45 2.30 8.76 1.62
CA LEU A 45 1.33 7.85 1.00
C LEU A 45 0.56 7.05 2.03
N LEU A 46 0.41 7.55 3.26
CA LEU A 46 -0.38 6.87 4.29
C LEU A 46 -1.81 6.54 3.82
N GLN A 47 -2.40 7.39 2.98
CA GLN A 47 -3.72 7.16 2.38
C GLN A 47 -3.77 5.90 1.48
N SER A 48 -2.62 5.42 0.97
CA SER A 48 -2.54 4.14 0.24
C SER A 48 -2.65 2.92 1.14
N GLN A 49 -2.56 3.07 2.47
CA GLN A 49 -2.69 1.96 3.41
C GLN A 49 -4.08 1.34 3.34
N ASP A 50 -5.15 2.14 3.33
CA ASP A 50 -6.53 1.64 3.24
C ASP A 50 -6.75 0.86 1.93
N PHE A 51 -6.14 1.34 0.84
CA PHE A 51 -6.15 0.65 -0.44
C PHE A 51 -5.44 -0.72 -0.37
N ILE A 52 -4.24 -0.77 0.23
CA ILE A 52 -3.49 -2.02 0.43
C ILE A 52 -4.27 -3.02 1.27
N VAL A 53 -4.84 -2.58 2.41
CA VAL A 53 -5.60 -3.45 3.32
C VAL A 53 -6.81 -4.06 2.59
N GLN A 54 -7.45 -3.30 1.71
CA GLN A 54 -8.59 -3.79 0.93
C GLN A 54 -8.16 -4.75 -0.19
N ILE A 55 -6.98 -4.57 -0.79
CA ILE A 55 -6.38 -5.57 -1.69
C ILE A 55 -6.12 -6.87 -0.94
N VAL A 56 -5.55 -6.80 0.27
CA VAL A 56 -5.32 -7.99 1.11
C VAL A 56 -6.64 -8.68 1.45
N ALA A 57 -7.66 -7.94 1.90
CA ALA A 57 -8.96 -8.50 2.23
C ALA A 57 -9.63 -9.16 1.02
N GLN A 58 -9.56 -8.52 -0.15
CA GLN A 58 -10.05 -9.09 -1.40
C GLN A 58 -9.26 -10.37 -1.73
N TRP A 59 -7.93 -10.34 -1.68
CA TRP A 59 -7.08 -11.50 -1.96
C TRP A 59 -7.42 -12.71 -1.09
N VAL A 60 -7.49 -12.52 0.23
CA VAL A 60 -7.84 -13.59 1.18
C VAL A 60 -9.23 -14.17 0.89
N SER A 61 -10.17 -13.36 0.37
CA SER A 61 -11.51 -13.83 0.01
C SER A 61 -11.59 -14.60 -1.32
N THR A 62 -10.69 -14.33 -2.27
CA THR A 62 -10.77 -14.89 -3.64
C THR A 62 -9.69 -15.91 -3.98
N ALA A 63 -8.53 -15.89 -3.32
CA ALA A 63 -7.39 -16.71 -3.71
C ALA A 63 -7.24 -17.95 -2.82
N CYS A 64 -7.01 -19.10 -3.46
CA CYS A 64 -6.42 -20.27 -2.82
C CYS A 64 -4.90 -20.01 -2.81
N SER A 65 -4.25 -20.01 -1.65
CA SER A 65 -2.87 -19.53 -1.40
C SER A 65 -1.74 -20.33 -2.08
N ALA A 66 -2.05 -21.14 -3.09
CA ALA A 66 -1.10 -22.04 -3.72
C ALA A 66 -0.25 -21.34 -4.80
N GLY A 67 0.93 -20.85 -4.42
CA GLY A 67 1.99 -20.43 -5.32
C GLY A 67 2.56 -19.04 -5.03
N ASP A 68 3.72 -18.73 -5.59
CA ASP A 68 4.29 -17.38 -5.55
C ASP A 68 3.91 -16.62 -6.84
N SER A 69 3.86 -15.29 -6.77
CA SER A 69 3.59 -14.43 -7.93
C SER A 69 4.73 -13.47 -8.14
N ASP A 70 5.19 -13.28 -9.38
CA ASP A 70 6.14 -12.24 -9.70
C ASP A 70 5.66 -10.84 -9.28
N THR A 71 6.63 -9.94 -9.16
CA THR A 71 6.39 -8.56 -8.73
C THR A 71 5.64 -7.80 -9.82
N LEU A 72 4.37 -7.53 -9.56
CA LEU A 72 3.53 -6.70 -10.41
C LEU A 72 3.65 -5.24 -9.97
N CYS A 73 3.95 -4.36 -10.92
CA CYS A 73 4.00 -2.93 -10.67
C CYS A 73 2.76 -2.26 -11.24
N PHE A 74 2.15 -1.38 -10.46
CA PHE A 74 0.97 -0.61 -10.81
C PHE A 74 1.24 0.87 -10.62
N GLU A 75 0.77 1.68 -11.56
CA GLU A 75 0.62 3.11 -11.35
C GLU A 75 -0.78 3.37 -10.80
N VAL A 76 -0.84 3.97 -9.63
CA VAL A 76 -2.09 4.23 -8.92
C VAL A 76 -2.35 5.74 -8.94
N ARG A 77 -3.46 6.11 -9.57
CA ARG A 77 -3.87 7.50 -9.77
C ARG A 77 -5.18 7.77 -9.06
N ASP A 78 -5.09 8.58 -8.02
CA ASP A 78 -6.22 9.15 -7.31
C ASP A 78 -6.33 10.65 -7.63
N ALA A 79 -7.49 11.26 -7.38
CA ALA A 79 -7.77 12.67 -7.63
C ALA A 79 -6.77 13.63 -6.98
N GLN A 80 -6.10 13.19 -5.90
CA GLN A 80 -5.12 13.97 -5.14
C GLN A 80 -3.73 13.34 -5.08
N LEU A 81 -3.59 12.05 -5.35
CA LEU A 81 -2.35 11.30 -5.13
C LEU A 81 -1.97 10.47 -6.34
N HIS A 82 -0.67 10.50 -6.65
CA HIS A 82 -0.09 9.81 -7.79
C HIS A 82 1.12 9.01 -7.31
N TYR A 83 0.99 7.69 -7.28
CA TYR A 83 2.01 6.82 -6.70
C TYR A 83 2.18 5.53 -7.45
N LEU A 84 3.32 4.87 -7.21
CA LEU A 84 3.61 3.56 -7.76
C LEU A 84 3.50 2.50 -6.67
N LEU A 85 2.86 1.40 -7.01
CA LEU A 85 2.60 0.27 -6.12
C LEU A 85 3.21 -0.99 -6.73
N ALA A 86 4.19 -1.59 -6.06
CA ALA A 86 4.62 -2.95 -6.37
C ALA A 86 3.92 -3.94 -5.43
N VAL A 87 3.41 -5.02 -6.01
CA VAL A 87 2.74 -6.12 -5.30
C VAL A 87 3.40 -7.42 -5.70
N SER A 88 3.74 -8.25 -4.72
CA SER A 88 4.27 -9.60 -4.95
C SER A 88 3.75 -10.55 -3.89
N LEU A 89 3.72 -11.84 -4.21
CA LEU A 89 3.35 -12.89 -3.26
C LEU A 89 4.54 -13.83 -3.11
N ARG A 90 5.02 -14.03 -1.87
CA ARG A 90 6.08 -15.00 -1.55
C ARG A 90 5.70 -15.79 -0.32
N ALA A 91 5.76 -17.11 -0.42
CA ALA A 91 5.48 -18.01 0.68
C ALA A 91 4.15 -17.66 1.40
N GLU A 92 3.10 -17.42 0.62
CA GLU A 92 1.75 -17.04 1.07
C GLU A 92 1.62 -15.65 1.71
N VAL A 93 2.70 -14.87 1.78
CA VAL A 93 2.71 -13.49 2.31
C VAL A 93 2.70 -12.48 1.16
N LEU A 94 1.78 -11.51 1.22
CA LEU A 94 1.71 -10.42 0.26
C LEU A 94 2.70 -9.31 0.62
N TYR A 95 3.59 -8.97 -0.29
CA TYR A 95 4.53 -7.86 -0.14
C TYR A 95 4.08 -6.68 -0.99
N PHE A 96 3.89 -5.54 -0.33
CA PHE A 96 3.52 -4.28 -0.97
C PHE A 96 4.64 -3.27 -0.80
N GLN A 97 4.91 -2.51 -1.84
CA GLN A 97 5.81 -1.38 -1.77
C GLN A 97 5.22 -0.19 -2.50
N VAL A 98 5.20 0.95 -1.81
CA VAL A 98 4.59 2.16 -2.32
C VAL A 98 5.62 3.27 -2.33
N ILE A 99 5.88 3.82 -3.52
CA ILE A 99 6.79 4.96 -3.68
C ILE A 99 6.05 6.14 -4.32
N GLY A 100 6.51 7.35 -4.01
CA GLY A 100 6.03 8.59 -4.63
C GLY A 100 7.13 9.63 -4.78
N PRO A 101 6.89 10.69 -5.58
CA PRO A 101 5.71 10.91 -6.43
C PRO A 101 5.87 10.39 -7.87
N ALA A 102 4.76 10.16 -8.55
CA ALA A 102 4.68 9.96 -10.01
C ALA A 102 4.68 11.33 -10.75
N PRO A 103 4.96 11.43 -12.06
CA PRO A 103 4.77 10.39 -13.08
C PRO A 103 5.99 9.47 -13.27
N LEU A 104 5.76 8.37 -13.99
CA LEU A 104 6.79 7.42 -14.41
C LEU A 104 7.84 8.06 -15.31
N SER A 105 9.07 8.12 -14.82
CA SER A 105 10.24 7.89 -15.67
C SER A 105 10.57 6.39 -15.66
N GLN A 106 11.22 5.89 -16.71
CA GLN A 106 11.76 4.52 -16.73
C GLN A 106 12.69 4.25 -15.52
N GLU A 107 13.33 5.30 -15.01
CA GLU A 107 14.19 5.23 -13.82
C GLU A 107 13.36 4.97 -12.55
N ASN A 108 12.23 5.65 -12.36
CA ASN A 108 11.36 5.45 -11.20
C ASN A 108 10.79 4.02 -11.13
N TYR A 109 10.48 3.43 -12.29
CA TYR A 109 10.11 2.02 -12.37
C TYR A 109 11.25 1.09 -11.94
N ARG A 110 12.47 1.33 -12.45
CA ARG A 110 13.66 0.55 -12.05
C ARG A 110 13.94 0.67 -10.57
N VAL A 111 13.81 1.87 -10.00
CA VAL A 111 13.98 2.13 -8.57
C VAL A 111 12.95 1.34 -7.75
N LEU A 112 11.66 1.42 -8.09
CA LEU A 112 10.62 0.63 -7.42
C LEU A 112 10.94 -0.86 -7.47
N ARG A 113 11.28 -1.37 -8.65
CA ARG A 113 11.58 -2.78 -8.84
C ARG A 113 12.81 -3.21 -8.06
N GLN A 114 13.86 -2.39 -8.04
CA GLN A 114 15.07 -2.67 -7.26
C GLN A 114 14.77 -2.67 -5.75
N TYR A 115 13.95 -1.74 -5.25
CA TYR A 115 13.48 -1.78 -3.87
C TYR A 115 12.63 -3.03 -3.58
N ALA A 116 11.80 -3.45 -4.53
CA ALA A 116 11.00 -4.67 -4.44
C ALA A 116 11.90 -5.88 -4.31
N GLU A 117 12.82 -6.02 -5.24
CA GLU A 117 13.80 -7.08 -5.26
C GLU A 117 14.64 -7.09 -3.98
N GLN A 118 15.11 -5.94 -3.48
CA GLN A 118 15.90 -5.85 -2.23
C GLN A 118 15.16 -6.41 -1.01
N VAL A 119 13.88 -6.09 -0.85
CA VAL A 119 13.07 -6.66 0.25
C VAL A 119 12.83 -8.16 0.02
N LEU A 120 12.70 -8.58 -1.24
CA LEU A 120 12.46 -9.96 -1.63
C LEU A 120 13.73 -10.83 -1.65
N ILE A 121 14.95 -10.28 -1.48
CA ILE A 121 16.20 -11.06 -1.39
C ILE A 121 16.12 -12.11 -0.28
N HIS A 122 15.44 -11.79 0.82
CA HIS A 122 15.22 -12.70 1.94
C HIS A 122 14.04 -13.67 1.72
N HIS A 123 13.30 -13.52 0.62
CA HIS A 123 12.08 -14.26 0.29
C HIS A 123 12.08 -14.69 -1.19
N PRO A 124 12.95 -15.63 -1.59
CA PRO A 124 13.06 -16.06 -2.99
C PRO A 124 11.78 -16.77 -3.46
N LEU A 125 11.51 -16.71 -4.77
CA LEU A 125 10.45 -17.52 -5.40
C LEU A 125 10.72 -19.00 -5.16
N ARG A 126 9.75 -19.68 -4.55
CA ARG A 126 9.72 -21.12 -4.30
C ARG A 126 8.96 -21.85 -5.40
N LEU A 127 7.82 -21.31 -5.84
CA LEU A 127 7.06 -21.86 -6.97
C LEU A 127 6.48 -20.74 -7.85
N PRO A 128 6.86 -20.65 -9.14
CA PRO A 128 6.20 -19.73 -10.06
C PRO A 128 4.74 -20.16 -10.25
N GLY A 129 3.82 -19.40 -9.68
CA GLY A 129 2.38 -19.61 -9.82
C GLY A 129 1.80 -18.70 -10.89
N THR A 130 0.77 -19.15 -11.59
CA THR A 130 -0.03 -18.37 -12.55
C THR A 130 -0.98 -17.37 -11.86
N LEU A 131 -0.59 -16.87 -10.69
CA LEU A 131 -1.40 -16.04 -9.81
C LEU A 131 -1.40 -14.57 -10.21
N GLU A 132 -0.52 -14.16 -11.13
CA GLU A 132 -0.44 -12.78 -11.60
C GLU A 132 -1.78 -12.23 -12.12
N LYS A 133 -2.54 -13.06 -12.86
CA LYS A 133 -3.85 -12.65 -13.41
C LYS A 133 -4.88 -12.45 -12.31
N VAL A 134 -4.88 -13.32 -11.30
CA VAL A 134 -5.78 -13.23 -10.14
C VAL A 134 -5.41 -11.99 -9.32
N MET A 135 -4.11 -11.72 -9.17
CA MET A 135 -3.64 -10.57 -8.40
C MET A 135 -3.98 -9.25 -9.10
N ALA A 136 -3.79 -9.17 -10.42
CA ALA A 136 -4.25 -8.03 -11.21
C ALA A 136 -5.77 -7.82 -11.09
N GLN A 137 -6.57 -8.89 -11.19
CA GLN A 137 -8.03 -8.80 -11.01
C GLN A 137 -8.43 -8.33 -9.62
N CYS A 138 -7.72 -8.75 -8.57
CA CYS A 138 -7.99 -8.28 -7.20
C CYS A 138 -7.69 -6.78 -7.07
N VAL A 139 -6.55 -6.32 -7.61
CA VAL A 139 -6.19 -4.90 -7.60
C VAL A 139 -7.21 -4.08 -8.39
N ASP A 140 -7.60 -4.52 -9.58
CA ASP A 140 -8.59 -3.84 -10.41
C ASP A 140 -9.96 -3.76 -9.73
N ALA A 141 -10.41 -4.84 -9.09
CA ALA A 141 -11.68 -4.87 -8.36
C ALA A 141 -11.70 -3.86 -7.19
N VAL A 142 -10.57 -3.70 -6.49
CA VAL A 142 -10.45 -2.73 -5.39
C VAL A 142 -10.30 -1.31 -5.93
N ALA A 143 -9.57 -1.13 -7.04
CA ALA A 143 -9.42 0.15 -7.72
C ALA A 143 -10.78 0.75 -8.11
N VAL A 144 -11.69 -0.08 -8.65
CA VAL A 144 -13.07 0.32 -8.96
C VAL A 144 -13.84 0.76 -7.71
N ARG A 145 -13.67 0.07 -6.56
CA ARG A 145 -14.34 0.44 -5.29
C ARG A 145 -13.82 1.75 -4.72
N PHE A 146 -12.53 2.03 -4.87
CA PHE A 146 -11.88 3.24 -4.38
C PHE A 146 -11.98 4.41 -5.36
N ASN A 147 -12.54 4.21 -6.56
CA ASN A 147 -12.57 5.20 -7.63
C ASN A 147 -11.17 5.70 -8.02
N VAL A 148 -10.22 4.77 -8.05
CA VAL A 148 -8.81 5.01 -8.34
C VAL A 148 -8.46 4.35 -9.68
N VAL A 149 -7.65 5.01 -10.51
CA VAL A 149 -7.18 4.43 -11.76
C VAL A 149 -5.89 3.67 -11.49
N CYS A 150 -5.92 2.35 -11.69
CA CYS A 150 -4.73 1.50 -11.62
C CYS A 150 -4.30 1.09 -13.04
N LEU A 151 -3.05 1.41 -13.41
CA LEU A 151 -2.47 0.98 -14.67
C LEU A 151 -1.37 -0.05 -14.38
N LYS A 152 -1.56 -1.29 -14.85
CA LYS A 152 -0.52 -2.30 -14.77
C LYS A 152 0.63 -1.91 -15.71
N LEU A 153 1.83 -1.80 -15.14
CA LEU A 153 3.04 -1.48 -15.87
C LEU A 153 3.67 -2.78 -16.38
N TYR A 154 3.77 -2.90 -17.69
CA TYR A 154 4.49 -3.97 -18.36
C TYR A 154 5.91 -3.51 -18.68
N GLU A 155 6.87 -4.41 -18.53
CA GLU A 155 8.21 -4.21 -19.06
C GLU A 155 8.13 -4.11 -20.60
N PRO A 156 8.83 -3.15 -21.24
CA PRO A 156 8.89 -3.07 -22.69
C PRO A 156 9.64 -4.26 -23.31
#